data_AF-A0A973BIN3-F1
#
_entry.id   AF-A0A973BIN3-F1
#
_cell.length_a   1.000
_cell.length_b   1.000
_cell.length_c   1.000
_cell.angle_alpha   90.00
_cell.angle_beta   90.00
_cell.angle_gamma   90.00
#
_symmetry.space_group_name_H-M   'P 1'
#
loop_
_entity.id
_entity.type
_entity.pdbx_description
1 polymer ?
#
loop_
_entity_poly.entity_id
_entity_poly.type
_entity_poly.pdbx_seq_one_letter_code
_entity_poly.pdbx_strand_id
1 'polypeptide(L)'
;MNKTLMLVICDFLLLSMLALARFDPPEEQPEVALDATASSTSSEEELIRLLEESLQMEQNSRTDLSEDLTETREDLEKQAAALAAREAALEATRQDLELKSTEAKQLAQTKADLEAERERLAKEKAEIESQRLELSEKFESTRSELEDAKTEQIELTETLGTIQTQSSVTQERLSQTEQELVAREIALAEREAELKAAREEAERLAAERAELDRALQVAQAERSLLQENLAEEQAEKNQLRLEKEAAFARAEALGRNVSELGQNVSELGEGVSSIASTSEAIQKEIIEARPQTMSEIFTRFQDNRALIEFTAMEKSLLSGQTLKTYTSKSILIMDTRGDTYLVTHSKDTPFSLSKKSGLIAVDLKVTLGKRQFPVNQVGFLATDPRICFIPLPKRIVAASGLETFELALQPERWEEAVLVKNDESNFGRTEFRRLTSSPDFLKMDRPALGQLFADFASSRGDLAFTKNARFVGVLTDSRHAVVLSDFLASGVIQTSGSFNPAQATETIARLKDRLRKLPSDVQ
;
A
#
# COMPACT_ATOMS: atom_id res chain seq x y z
N MET A 1 28.94 -81.06 14.40
CA MET A 1 28.61 -82.40 13.87
C MET A 1 29.57 -83.40 14.48
N ASN A 2 29.04 -84.44 15.11
CA ASN A 2 29.64 -85.13 16.25
C ASN A 2 30.69 -86.19 15.87
N LYS A 3 31.88 -86.12 16.51
CA LYS A 3 32.93 -87.17 16.54
C LYS A 3 32.37 -88.55 16.89
N THR A 4 31.28 -88.59 17.64
CA THR A 4 30.57 -89.79 18.05
C THR A 4 30.00 -90.58 16.87
N LEU A 5 29.58 -89.93 15.78
CA LEU A 5 29.00 -90.61 14.62
C LEU A 5 30.08 -91.31 13.77
N MET A 6 31.30 -90.74 13.73
CA MET A 6 32.43 -91.30 12.98
C MET A 6 33.05 -92.53 13.67
N LEU A 7 33.04 -92.53 15.02
CA LEU A 7 33.53 -93.64 15.83
C LEU A 7 32.62 -94.88 15.69
N VAL A 8 31.30 -94.68 15.65
CA VAL A 8 30.32 -95.77 15.47
C VAL A 8 30.41 -96.40 14.07
N ILE A 9 30.69 -95.62 13.02
CA ILE A 9 30.84 -96.15 11.65
C ILE A 9 32.15 -96.92 11.47
N CYS A 10 33.25 -96.49 12.09
CA CYS A 10 34.53 -97.21 12.01
C CYS A 10 34.50 -98.54 12.76
N ASP A 11 33.83 -98.59 13.92
CA ASP A 11 33.71 -99.82 14.72
C ASP A 11 32.86 -100.89 14.02
N PHE A 12 31.80 -100.45 13.34
CA PHE A 12 30.94 -101.34 12.54
C PHE A 12 31.69 -101.92 11.32
N LEU A 13 32.55 -101.13 10.67
CA LEU A 13 33.39 -101.60 9.56
C LEU A 13 34.47 -102.60 9.99
N LEU A 14 35.08 -102.42 11.17
CA LEU A 14 36.09 -103.34 11.71
C LEU A 14 35.47 -104.67 12.16
N LEU A 15 34.30 -104.64 12.80
CA LEU A 15 33.57 -105.86 13.19
C LEU A 15 33.08 -106.67 11.98
N SER A 16 32.68 -105.98 10.91
CA SER A 16 32.27 -106.62 9.65
C SER A 16 33.44 -107.30 8.94
N MET A 17 34.65 -106.75 9.05
CA MET A 17 35.85 -107.29 8.40
C MET A 17 36.49 -108.45 9.19
N LEU A 18 36.33 -108.48 10.52
CA LEU A 18 36.80 -109.58 11.37
C LEU A 18 35.91 -110.83 11.26
N ALA A 19 34.61 -110.65 11.00
CA ALA A 19 33.66 -111.76 10.86
C ALA A 19 33.81 -112.55 9.54
N LEU A 20 34.40 -111.94 8.51
CA LEU A 20 34.56 -112.55 7.18
C LEU A 20 35.88 -113.33 6.99
N ALA A 21 36.78 -113.30 7.98
CA ALA A 21 38.08 -113.97 7.93
C ALA A 21 38.15 -115.11 8.98
N ARG A 22 37.45 -116.23 8.72
CA ARG A 22 37.74 -117.51 9.37
C ARG A 22 38.65 -118.34 8.49
N PHE A 23 39.89 -118.50 8.94
CA PHE A 23 40.86 -119.49 8.46
C PHE A 23 40.68 -120.75 9.33
N ASP A 24 40.18 -121.84 8.73
CA ASP A 24 40.32 -123.19 9.29
C ASP A 24 40.89 -124.12 8.19
N PRO A 25 41.88 -124.97 8.52
CA PRO A 25 42.64 -125.77 7.56
C PRO A 25 41.88 -127.02 7.07
N PRO A 26 42.25 -127.60 5.91
CA PRO A 26 41.53 -128.72 5.32
C PRO A 26 41.85 -130.03 6.07
N GLU A 27 40.81 -130.74 6.53
CA GLU A 27 40.97 -132.09 7.06
C GLU A 27 41.17 -133.12 5.93
N GLU A 28 42.16 -133.97 6.15
CA GLU A 28 42.68 -135.00 5.27
C GLU A 28 41.73 -136.21 5.15
N GLN A 29 41.73 -136.78 3.94
CA GLN A 29 40.97 -137.96 3.55
C GLN A 29 41.45 -139.21 4.31
N PRO A 30 40.57 -140.05 4.87
CA PRO A 30 40.98 -141.35 5.41
C PRO A 30 41.15 -142.40 4.30
N GLU A 31 42.34 -143.02 4.27
CA GLU A 31 42.68 -144.20 3.47
C GLU A 31 41.86 -145.42 3.92
N VAL A 32 41.21 -146.09 2.95
CA VAL A 32 40.47 -147.34 3.14
C VAL A 32 41.41 -148.51 2.87
N ALA A 33 41.81 -149.24 3.92
CA ALA A 33 42.44 -150.55 3.83
C ALA A 33 41.35 -151.64 3.81
N LEU A 34 41.12 -152.23 2.65
CA LEU A 34 40.35 -153.47 2.46
C LEU A 34 41.27 -154.66 2.73
N ASP A 35 40.97 -155.46 3.76
CA ASP A 35 41.38 -156.87 3.77
C ASP A 35 40.14 -157.75 4.03
N ALA A 36 40.04 -158.78 3.21
CA ALA A 36 38.85 -159.56 2.97
C ALA A 36 38.99 -160.94 3.61
N THR A 37 38.13 -161.26 4.57
CA THR A 37 37.78 -162.67 4.82
C THR A 37 36.35 -162.84 5.30
N ALA A 38 35.54 -163.41 4.41
CA ALA A 38 34.50 -164.42 4.64
C ALA A 38 33.35 -164.12 5.62
N SER A 39 32.20 -163.74 5.06
CA SER A 39 31.00 -164.62 4.96
C SER A 39 29.79 -163.76 4.57
N SER A 40 29.37 -163.91 3.32
CA SER A 40 28.34 -163.12 2.66
C SER A 40 26.94 -163.60 3.02
N THR A 41 26.21 -162.81 3.82
CA THR A 41 24.76 -162.52 3.71
C THR A 41 24.32 -161.54 4.83
N SER A 42 24.59 -160.23 4.71
CA SER A 42 23.84 -159.14 5.40
C SER A 42 24.20 -157.69 5.00
N SER A 43 24.91 -157.45 3.89
CA SER A 43 25.46 -156.13 3.53
C SER A 43 24.51 -155.20 2.74
N GLU A 44 23.36 -155.70 2.28
CA GLU A 44 22.33 -154.85 1.65
C GLU A 44 21.43 -154.16 2.70
N GLU A 45 21.14 -154.82 3.83
CA GLU A 45 20.23 -154.27 4.84
C GLU A 45 20.80 -153.06 5.59
N GLU A 46 22.10 -153.04 5.89
CA GLU A 46 22.75 -151.89 6.55
C GLU A 46 22.86 -150.67 5.63
N LEU A 47 23.08 -150.88 4.34
CA LEU A 47 23.20 -149.81 3.34
C LEU A 47 21.82 -149.20 3.04
N ILE A 48 20.78 -150.04 2.98
CA ILE A 48 19.39 -149.60 2.89
C ILE A 48 18.97 -148.81 4.14
N ARG A 49 19.33 -149.26 5.35
CA ARG A 49 19.04 -148.52 6.59
C ARG A 49 19.74 -147.17 6.67
N LEU A 50 21.00 -147.08 6.24
CA LEU A 50 21.73 -145.81 6.19
C LEU A 50 21.12 -144.84 5.16
N LEU A 51 20.67 -145.37 4.01
CA LEU A 51 19.97 -144.59 2.98
C LEU A 51 18.58 -144.14 3.46
N GLU A 52 17.85 -144.98 4.18
CA GLU A 52 16.58 -144.62 4.82
C GLU A 52 16.79 -143.56 5.90
N GLU A 53 17.80 -143.68 6.74
CA GLU A 53 18.15 -142.69 7.77
C GLU A 53 18.60 -141.36 7.16
N SER A 54 19.41 -141.39 6.10
CA SER A 54 19.82 -140.19 5.35
C SER A 54 18.64 -139.54 4.62
N LEU A 55 17.72 -140.32 4.05
CA LEU A 55 16.52 -139.81 3.41
C LEU A 55 15.57 -139.21 4.45
N GLN A 56 15.45 -139.82 5.63
CA GLN A 56 14.67 -139.31 6.75
C GLN A 56 15.29 -138.00 7.28
N MET A 57 16.60 -137.91 7.41
CA MET A 57 17.31 -136.68 7.78
C MET A 57 17.16 -135.59 6.72
N GLU A 58 17.21 -135.91 5.43
CA GLU A 58 16.97 -134.95 4.35
C GLU A 58 15.51 -134.47 4.34
N GLN A 59 14.55 -135.37 4.56
CA GLN A 59 13.14 -135.02 4.69
C GLN A 59 12.91 -134.09 5.88
N ASN A 60 13.48 -134.40 7.05
CA ASN A 60 13.42 -133.53 8.22
C ASN A 60 14.10 -132.18 7.97
N SER A 61 15.28 -132.18 7.33
CA SER A 61 15.98 -130.94 6.96
C SER A 61 15.18 -130.08 5.97
N ARG A 62 14.46 -130.70 5.02
CA ARG A 62 13.56 -129.99 4.11
C ARG A 62 12.32 -129.46 4.80
N THR A 63 11.76 -130.19 5.78
CA THR A 63 10.63 -129.69 6.57
C THR A 63 11.05 -128.51 7.42
N ASP A 64 12.17 -128.61 8.14
CA ASP A 64 12.71 -127.53 8.98
C ASP A 64 13.03 -126.29 8.12
N LEU A 65 13.69 -126.48 6.97
CA LEU A 65 13.98 -125.38 6.06
C LEU A 65 12.71 -124.75 5.48
N SER A 66 11.67 -125.54 5.23
CA SER A 66 10.40 -125.02 4.75
C SER A 66 9.67 -124.20 5.83
N GLU A 67 9.79 -124.61 7.09
CA GLU A 67 9.24 -123.91 8.25
C GLU A 67 9.97 -122.58 8.49
N ASP A 68 11.31 -122.58 8.49
CA ASP A 68 12.15 -121.38 8.56
C ASP A 68 11.86 -120.42 7.40
N LEU A 69 11.67 -120.93 6.18
CA LEU A 69 11.31 -120.11 5.02
C LEU A 69 9.91 -119.51 5.13
N THR A 70 8.97 -120.19 5.79
CA THR A 70 7.65 -119.62 6.06
C THR A 70 7.70 -118.56 7.17
N GLU A 71 8.44 -118.81 8.26
CA GLU A 71 8.61 -117.84 9.35
C GLU A 71 9.30 -116.56 8.87
N THR A 72 10.39 -116.69 8.11
CA THR A 72 11.10 -115.53 7.54
C THR A 72 10.25 -114.74 6.55
N ARG A 73 9.38 -115.40 5.76
CA ARG A 73 8.42 -114.73 4.87
C ARG A 73 7.37 -113.96 5.67
N GLU A 74 6.79 -114.57 6.69
CA GLU A 74 5.82 -113.90 7.56
C GLU A 74 6.45 -112.70 8.28
N ASP A 75 7.69 -112.81 8.73
CA ASP A 75 8.41 -111.71 9.36
C ASP A 75 8.76 -110.59 8.39
N LEU A 76 9.16 -110.91 7.16
CA LEU A 76 9.36 -109.92 6.10
C LEU A 76 8.05 -109.21 5.74
N GLU A 77 6.92 -109.92 5.67
CA GLU A 77 5.61 -109.31 5.45
C GLU A 77 5.20 -108.38 6.60
N LYS A 78 5.41 -108.79 7.85
CA LYS A 78 5.18 -107.94 9.03
C LYS A 78 6.07 -106.69 9.01
N GLN A 79 7.35 -106.82 8.66
CA GLN A 79 8.28 -105.69 8.54
C GLN A 79 7.89 -104.75 7.40
N ALA A 80 7.50 -105.29 6.24
CA ALA A 80 7.03 -104.50 5.11
C ALA A 80 5.77 -103.70 5.47
N ALA A 81 4.81 -104.32 6.18
CA ALA A 81 3.62 -103.64 6.68
C ALA A 81 3.96 -102.55 7.71
N ALA A 82 4.91 -102.81 8.63
CA ALA A 82 5.36 -101.83 9.61
C ALA A 82 6.10 -100.64 8.97
N LEU A 83 6.92 -100.88 7.94
CA LEU A 83 7.59 -99.84 7.16
C LEU A 83 6.58 -98.98 6.39
N ALA A 84 5.62 -99.60 5.69
CA ALA A 84 4.57 -98.89 4.99
C ALA A 84 3.72 -98.01 5.93
N ALA A 85 3.38 -98.53 7.12
CA ALA A 85 2.67 -97.75 8.14
C ALA A 85 3.50 -96.55 8.65
N ARG A 86 4.81 -96.73 8.82
CA ARG A 86 5.72 -95.66 9.24
C ARG A 86 5.90 -94.60 8.16
N GLU A 87 6.01 -95.01 6.89
CA GLU A 87 6.09 -94.08 5.75
C GLU A 87 4.80 -93.26 5.62
N ALA A 88 3.63 -93.87 5.76
CA ALA A 88 2.36 -93.17 5.77
C ALA A 88 2.27 -92.15 6.93
N ALA A 89 2.73 -92.52 8.13
CA ALA A 89 2.77 -91.61 9.28
C ALA A 89 3.76 -90.44 9.09
N LEU A 90 4.93 -90.70 8.48
CA LEU A 90 5.91 -89.65 8.14
C LEU A 90 5.35 -88.68 7.11
N GLU A 91 4.62 -89.17 6.11
CA GLU A 91 4.03 -88.30 5.09
C GLU A 91 2.89 -87.45 5.68
N ALA A 92 2.03 -88.02 6.53
CA ALA A 92 1.00 -87.27 7.23
C ALA A 92 1.59 -86.18 8.14
N THR A 93 2.69 -86.47 8.85
CA THR A 93 3.36 -85.48 9.71
C THR A 93 4.08 -84.39 8.91
N ARG A 94 4.62 -84.70 7.73
CA ARG A 94 5.17 -83.68 6.81
C ARG A 94 4.08 -82.72 6.33
N GLN A 95 2.93 -83.26 5.92
CA GLN A 95 1.80 -82.45 5.47
C GLN A 95 1.26 -81.54 6.59
N ASP A 96 1.12 -82.06 7.82
CA ASP A 96 0.71 -81.26 8.98
C ASP A 96 1.73 -80.15 9.31
N LEU A 97 3.04 -80.45 9.22
CA LEU A 97 4.10 -79.49 9.47
C LEU A 97 4.15 -78.40 8.38
N GLU A 98 3.89 -78.75 7.12
CA GLU A 98 3.80 -77.79 6.03
C GLU A 98 2.59 -76.87 6.21
N LEU A 99 1.41 -77.42 6.53
CA LEU A 99 0.21 -76.65 6.89
C LEU A 99 0.50 -75.67 8.03
N LYS A 100 1.04 -76.16 9.16
CA LYS A 100 1.41 -75.30 10.30
C LYS A 100 2.46 -74.26 9.95
N SER A 101 3.41 -74.58 9.06
CA SER A 101 4.39 -73.61 8.56
C SER A 101 3.73 -72.50 7.76
N THR A 102 2.75 -72.82 6.92
CA THR A 102 1.99 -71.82 6.16
C THR A 102 1.13 -70.95 7.07
N GLU A 103 0.43 -71.54 8.04
CA GLU A 103 -0.35 -70.81 9.04
C GLU A 103 0.53 -69.87 9.87
N ALA A 104 1.69 -70.33 10.34
CA ALA A 104 2.62 -69.50 11.10
C ALA A 104 3.15 -68.31 10.27
N LYS A 105 3.40 -68.50 8.97
CA LYS A 105 3.79 -67.41 8.05
C LYS A 105 2.65 -66.40 7.88
N GLN A 106 1.42 -66.86 7.68
CA GLN A 106 0.25 -65.98 7.57
C GLN A 106 0.01 -65.20 8.87
N LEU A 107 0.16 -65.85 10.04
CA LEU A 107 0.00 -65.20 11.33
C LEU A 107 1.09 -64.16 11.59
N ALA A 108 2.34 -64.44 11.20
CA ALA A 108 3.44 -63.49 11.29
C ALA A 108 3.21 -62.27 10.39
N GLN A 109 2.69 -62.48 9.17
CA GLN A 109 2.38 -61.40 8.23
C GLN A 109 1.23 -60.52 8.74
N THR A 110 0.12 -61.12 9.16
CA THR A 110 -1.01 -60.38 9.76
C THR A 110 -0.62 -59.61 11.01
N LYS A 111 0.26 -60.15 11.86
CA LYS A 111 0.79 -59.43 13.02
C LYS A 111 1.62 -58.21 12.60
N ALA A 112 2.48 -58.35 11.59
CA ALA A 112 3.27 -57.23 11.06
C ALA A 112 2.37 -56.14 10.46
N ASP A 113 1.33 -56.51 9.72
CA ASP A 113 0.37 -55.58 9.14
C ASP A 113 -0.42 -54.82 10.24
N LEU A 114 -0.84 -55.52 11.29
CA LEU A 114 -1.51 -54.93 12.46
C LEU A 114 -0.60 -53.97 13.24
N GLU A 115 0.68 -54.30 13.40
CA GLU A 115 1.65 -53.42 14.05
C GLU A 115 1.87 -52.15 13.22
N ALA A 116 2.01 -52.27 11.90
CA ALA A 116 2.11 -51.13 10.99
C ALA A 116 0.86 -50.23 11.02
N GLU A 117 -0.34 -50.82 11.07
CA GLU A 117 -1.58 -50.06 11.17
C GLU A 117 -1.71 -49.33 12.52
N ARG A 118 -1.32 -49.97 13.62
CA ARG A 118 -1.28 -49.33 14.94
C ARG A 118 -0.33 -48.13 14.97
N GLU A 119 0.84 -48.24 14.36
CA GLU A 119 1.78 -47.12 14.25
C GLU A 119 1.21 -45.98 13.41
N ARG A 120 0.53 -46.29 12.29
CA ARG A 120 -0.15 -45.29 11.45
C ARG A 120 -1.23 -44.55 12.25
N LEU A 121 -2.09 -45.28 12.95
CA LEU A 121 -3.15 -44.70 13.77
C LEU A 121 -2.60 -43.88 14.94
N ALA A 122 -1.49 -44.30 15.55
CA ALA A 122 -0.84 -43.53 16.61
C ALA A 122 -0.31 -42.18 16.10
N LYS A 123 0.28 -42.16 14.89
CA LYS A 123 0.73 -40.92 14.23
C LYS A 123 -0.43 -40.00 13.88
N GLU A 124 -1.49 -40.54 13.29
CA GLU A 124 -2.69 -39.78 12.93
C GLU A 124 -3.36 -39.18 14.18
N LYS A 125 -3.45 -39.95 15.27
CA LYS A 125 -3.99 -39.45 16.54
C LYS A 125 -3.14 -38.31 17.11
N ALA A 126 -1.81 -38.44 17.08
CA ALA A 126 -0.91 -37.39 17.56
C ALA A 126 -1.05 -36.10 16.71
N GLU A 127 -1.22 -36.24 15.41
CA GLU A 127 -1.45 -35.10 14.50
C GLU A 127 -2.79 -34.42 14.80
N ILE A 128 -3.87 -35.18 14.99
CA ILE A 128 -5.19 -34.65 15.37
C ILE A 128 -5.13 -33.94 16.72
N GLU A 129 -4.43 -34.50 17.72
CA GLU A 129 -4.25 -33.86 19.02
C GLU A 129 -3.48 -32.53 18.91
N SER A 130 -2.44 -32.47 18.06
CA SER A 130 -1.72 -31.23 17.76
C SER A 130 -2.62 -30.19 17.09
N GLN A 131 -3.39 -30.59 16.07
CA GLN A 131 -4.32 -29.69 15.39
C GLN A 131 -5.40 -29.16 16.34
N ARG A 132 -5.88 -30.00 17.27
CA ARG A 132 -6.87 -29.58 18.28
C ARG A 132 -6.30 -28.55 19.25
N LEU A 133 -5.03 -28.70 19.64
CA LEU A 133 -4.35 -27.73 20.50
C LEU A 133 -4.18 -26.39 19.78
N GLU A 134 -3.66 -26.40 18.55
CA GLU A 134 -3.51 -25.19 17.73
C GLU A 134 -4.85 -24.48 17.50
N LEU A 135 -5.92 -25.24 17.27
CA LEU A 135 -7.25 -24.67 17.09
C LEU A 135 -7.75 -24.01 18.38
N SER A 136 -7.50 -24.63 19.54
CA SER A 136 -7.83 -24.06 20.86
C SER A 136 -7.09 -22.75 21.10
N GLU A 137 -5.78 -22.71 20.82
CA GLU A 137 -4.97 -21.48 20.95
C GLU A 137 -5.46 -20.38 20.03
N LYS A 138 -5.82 -20.71 18.78
CA LYS A 138 -6.43 -19.76 17.84
C LYS A 138 -7.76 -19.22 18.35
N PHE A 139 -8.61 -20.05 18.94
CA PHE A 139 -9.87 -19.61 19.53
C PHE A 139 -9.66 -18.68 20.73
N GLU A 140 -8.69 -18.97 21.59
CA GLU A 140 -8.34 -18.10 22.72
C GLU A 140 -7.78 -16.75 22.26
N SER A 141 -6.86 -16.73 21.29
CA SER A 141 -6.34 -15.49 20.69
C SER A 141 -7.46 -14.66 20.07
N THR A 142 -8.31 -15.29 19.25
CA THR A 142 -9.43 -14.60 18.59
C THR A 142 -10.41 -14.04 19.61
N ARG A 143 -10.66 -14.77 20.71
CA ARG A 143 -11.52 -14.29 21.80
C ARG A 143 -10.91 -13.09 22.52
N SER A 144 -9.60 -13.09 22.77
CA SER A 144 -8.90 -11.95 23.36
C SER A 144 -8.99 -10.72 22.46
N GLU A 145 -8.67 -10.89 21.18
CA GLU A 145 -8.77 -9.81 20.18
C GLU A 145 -10.17 -9.21 20.09
N LEU A 146 -11.22 -10.04 20.22
CA LEU A 146 -12.60 -9.58 20.22
C LEU A 146 -12.96 -8.75 21.46
N GLU A 147 -12.44 -9.11 22.63
CA GLU A 147 -12.65 -8.33 23.86
C GLU A 147 -11.87 -7.01 23.83
N ASP A 148 -10.65 -7.02 23.29
CA ASP A 148 -9.86 -5.80 23.07
C ASP A 148 -10.59 -4.85 22.10
N ALA A 149 -11.09 -5.38 20.98
CA ALA A 149 -11.84 -4.60 20.00
C ALA A 149 -13.16 -4.02 20.56
N LYS A 150 -13.86 -4.75 21.43
CA LYS A 150 -15.05 -4.21 22.12
C LYS A 150 -14.68 -3.08 23.08
N THR A 151 -13.56 -3.22 23.79
CA THR A 151 -13.08 -2.18 24.71
C THR A 151 -12.73 -0.91 23.94
N GLU A 152 -12.01 -1.03 22.82
CA GLU A 152 -11.72 0.08 21.92
C GLU A 152 -13.00 0.73 21.36
N GLN A 153 -14.03 -0.06 21.02
CA GLN A 153 -15.33 0.48 20.58
C GLN A 153 -16.02 1.32 21.66
N ILE A 154 -15.94 0.89 22.93
CA ILE A 154 -16.51 1.65 24.07
C ILE A 154 -15.76 2.97 24.24
N GLU A 155 -14.42 2.94 24.24
CA GLU A 155 -13.57 4.14 24.35
C GLU A 155 -13.81 5.13 23.20
N LEU A 156 -13.95 4.64 21.96
CA LEU A 156 -14.29 5.47 20.81
C LEU A 156 -15.67 6.11 20.95
N THR A 157 -16.65 5.38 21.48
CA THR A 157 -18.01 5.91 21.70
C THR A 157 -18.01 7.00 22.76
N GLU A 158 -17.27 6.82 23.86
CA GLU A 158 -17.08 7.84 24.89
C GLU A 158 -16.36 9.08 24.35
N THR A 159 -15.30 8.87 23.55
CA THR A 159 -14.56 9.95 22.89
C THR A 159 -15.43 10.73 21.92
N LEU A 160 -16.29 10.05 21.14
CA LEU A 160 -17.26 10.72 20.27
C LEU A 160 -18.27 11.55 21.07
N GLY A 161 -18.75 11.04 22.21
CA GLY A 161 -19.64 11.80 23.10
C GLY A 161 -18.98 13.06 23.66
N THR A 162 -17.72 12.96 24.10
CA THR A 162 -16.97 14.14 24.59
C THR A 162 -16.68 15.15 23.49
N ILE A 163 -16.31 14.71 22.28
CA ILE A 163 -16.11 15.60 21.13
C ILE A 163 -17.41 16.29 20.74
N GLN A 164 -18.54 15.58 20.74
CA GLN A 164 -19.84 16.15 20.37
C GLN A 164 -20.28 17.24 21.36
N THR A 165 -20.07 17.02 22.66
CA THR A 165 -20.36 18.04 23.69
C THR A 165 -19.40 19.23 23.62
N GLN A 166 -18.12 19.01 23.33
CA GLN A 166 -17.16 20.10 23.11
C GLN A 166 -17.50 20.92 21.86
N SER A 167 -17.95 20.27 20.78
CA SER A 167 -18.37 20.94 19.55
C SER A 167 -19.59 21.81 19.80
N SER A 168 -20.61 21.33 20.54
CA SER A 168 -21.79 22.15 20.85
C SER A 168 -21.45 23.36 21.70
N VAL A 169 -20.60 23.19 22.73
CA VAL A 169 -20.12 24.30 23.56
C VAL A 169 -19.30 25.30 22.74
N THR A 170 -18.43 24.83 21.85
CA THR A 170 -17.61 25.70 21.00
C THR A 170 -18.47 26.50 20.02
N GLN A 171 -19.50 25.87 19.45
CA GLN A 171 -20.42 26.54 18.53
C GLN A 171 -21.28 27.60 19.24
N GLU A 172 -21.72 27.33 20.48
CA GLU A 172 -22.41 28.33 21.29
C GLU A 172 -21.50 29.52 21.62
N ARG A 173 -20.24 29.26 22.02
CA ARG A 173 -19.26 30.33 22.28
C ARG A 173 -18.96 31.14 21.02
N LEU A 174 -18.83 30.50 19.86
CA LEU A 174 -18.60 31.20 18.59
C LEU A 174 -19.76 32.16 18.29
N SER A 175 -21.00 31.68 18.39
CA SER A 175 -22.19 32.51 18.17
C SER A 175 -22.26 33.68 19.15
N GLN A 176 -21.91 33.48 20.42
CA GLN A 176 -21.80 34.57 21.40
C GLN A 176 -20.73 35.59 20.99
N THR A 177 -19.55 35.14 20.57
CA THR A 177 -18.47 36.05 20.13
C THR A 177 -18.81 36.82 18.86
N GLU A 178 -19.53 36.21 17.91
CA GLU A 178 -20.01 36.88 16.70
C GLU A 178 -21.01 37.99 17.06
N GLN A 179 -21.94 37.73 17.98
CA GLN A 179 -22.88 38.75 18.47
C GLN A 179 -22.16 39.90 19.18
N GLU A 180 -21.15 39.61 20.01
CA GLU A 180 -20.33 40.64 20.64
C GLU A 180 -19.53 41.48 19.64
N LEU A 181 -19.00 40.85 18.58
CA LEU A 181 -18.25 41.55 17.54
C LEU A 181 -19.15 42.52 16.77
N VAL A 182 -20.33 42.06 16.34
CA VAL A 182 -21.32 42.91 15.66
C VAL A 182 -21.74 44.08 16.55
N ALA A 183 -21.98 43.85 17.85
CA ALA A 183 -22.31 44.92 18.78
C ALA A 183 -21.17 45.94 18.91
N ARG A 184 -19.91 45.50 18.91
CA ARG A 184 -18.74 46.39 18.93
C ARG A 184 -18.58 47.18 17.64
N GLU A 185 -18.82 46.58 16.48
CA GLU A 185 -18.78 47.27 15.19
C GLU A 185 -19.82 48.39 15.11
N ILE A 186 -21.05 48.13 15.59
CA ILE A 186 -22.10 49.16 15.68
C ILE A 186 -21.66 50.30 16.60
N ALA A 187 -21.15 49.98 17.80
CA ALA A 187 -20.69 50.99 18.75
C ALA A 187 -19.51 51.83 18.21
N LEU A 188 -18.61 51.22 17.44
CA LEU A 188 -17.52 51.94 16.77
C LEU A 188 -18.05 52.87 15.69
N ALA A 189 -18.99 52.41 14.86
CA ALA A 189 -19.61 53.23 13.83
C ALA A 189 -20.36 54.45 14.43
N GLU A 190 -21.07 54.26 15.55
CA GLU A 190 -21.72 55.35 16.30
C GLU A 190 -20.68 56.36 16.81
N ARG A 191 -19.56 55.88 17.38
CA ARG A 191 -18.48 56.74 17.88
C ARG A 191 -17.77 57.51 16.78
N GLU A 192 -17.56 56.90 15.62
CA GLU A 192 -17.00 57.59 14.45
C GLU A 192 -17.93 58.68 13.93
N ALA A 193 -19.24 58.42 13.91
CA ALA A 193 -20.24 59.42 13.55
C ALA A 193 -20.27 60.59 14.54
N GLU A 194 -20.24 60.32 15.85
CA GLU A 194 -20.14 61.34 16.90
C GLU A 194 -18.87 62.20 16.76
N LEU A 195 -17.71 61.56 16.52
CA LEU A 195 -16.44 62.26 16.31
C LEU A 195 -16.46 63.15 15.07
N LYS A 196 -17.08 62.68 13.98
CA LYS A 196 -17.22 63.47 12.76
C LYS A 196 -18.09 64.69 12.99
N ALA A 197 -19.25 64.52 13.63
CA ALA A 197 -20.15 65.62 13.97
C ALA A 197 -19.47 66.65 14.88
N ALA A 198 -18.71 66.19 15.89
CA ALA A 198 -17.96 67.08 16.79
C ALA A 198 -16.86 67.87 16.05
N ARG A 199 -16.18 67.26 15.06
CA ARG A 199 -15.19 67.96 14.22
C ARG A 199 -15.83 69.02 13.34
N GLU A 200 -16.94 68.70 12.68
CA GLU A 200 -17.69 69.66 11.85
C GLU A 200 -18.17 70.86 12.69
N GLU A 201 -18.64 70.62 13.91
CA GLU A 201 -19.01 71.69 14.84
C GLU A 201 -17.80 72.53 15.28
N ALA A 202 -16.67 71.90 15.59
CA ALA A 202 -15.44 72.61 15.94
C ALA A 202 -14.92 73.48 14.79
N GLU A 203 -14.98 73.00 13.54
CA GLU A 203 -14.63 73.77 12.34
C GLU A 203 -15.56 74.96 12.14
N ARG A 204 -16.88 74.77 12.31
CA ARG A 204 -17.87 75.86 12.25
C ARG A 204 -17.58 76.95 13.28
N LEU A 205 -17.32 76.56 14.52
CA LEU A 205 -16.98 77.48 15.60
C LEU A 205 -15.64 78.20 15.34
N ALA A 206 -14.66 77.52 14.75
CA ALA A 206 -13.39 78.14 14.38
C ALA A 206 -13.57 79.17 13.26
N ALA A 207 -14.40 78.89 12.26
CA ALA A 207 -14.74 79.84 11.20
C ALA A 207 -15.48 81.08 11.75
N GLU A 208 -16.46 80.88 12.63
CA GLU A 208 -17.18 81.98 13.29
C GLU A 208 -16.24 82.87 14.11
N ARG A 209 -15.28 82.27 14.85
CA ARG A 209 -14.25 83.03 15.57
C ARG A 209 -13.36 83.84 14.64
N ALA A 210 -12.93 83.27 13.52
CA ALA A 210 -12.09 83.99 12.55
C ALA A 210 -12.81 85.20 11.93
N GLU A 211 -14.10 85.07 11.63
CA GLU A 211 -14.93 86.20 11.15
C GLU A 211 -15.11 87.27 12.23
N LEU A 212 -15.36 86.88 13.49
CA LEU A 212 -15.46 87.80 14.61
C LEU A 212 -14.13 88.55 14.85
N ASP A 213 -12.99 87.86 14.78
CA ASP A 213 -11.67 88.47 14.91
C ASP A 213 -11.39 89.47 13.78
N ARG A 214 -11.79 89.14 12.54
CA ARG A 214 -11.69 90.05 11.38
C ARG A 214 -12.57 91.29 11.56
N ALA A 215 -13.81 91.12 12.00
CA ALA A 215 -14.72 92.23 12.28
C ALA A 215 -14.17 93.14 13.40
N LEU A 216 -13.56 92.54 14.43
CA LEU A 216 -12.91 93.28 15.51
C LEU A 216 -11.70 94.07 15.03
N GLN A 217 -10.87 93.50 14.15
CA GLN A 217 -9.76 94.23 13.50
C GLN A 217 -10.25 95.41 12.66
N VAL A 218 -11.31 95.22 11.85
CA VAL A 218 -11.91 96.30 11.06
C VAL A 218 -12.45 97.41 11.96
N ALA A 219 -13.21 97.07 13.00
CA ALA A 219 -13.75 98.05 13.95
C ALA A 219 -12.64 98.80 14.71
N GLN A 220 -11.54 98.13 15.06
CA GLN A 220 -10.36 98.77 15.65
C GLN A 220 -9.67 99.73 14.67
N ALA A 221 -9.51 99.33 13.40
CA ALA A 221 -8.94 100.17 12.36
C ALA A 221 -9.82 101.39 12.07
N GLU A 222 -11.14 101.21 11.97
CA GLU A 222 -12.11 102.31 11.84
C GLU A 222 -12.02 103.28 13.02
N ARG A 223 -11.91 102.76 14.25
CA ARG A 223 -11.74 103.61 15.43
C ARG A 223 -10.43 104.39 15.40
N SER A 224 -9.34 103.77 14.95
CA SER A 224 -8.05 104.44 14.78
C SER A 224 -8.13 105.55 13.73
N LEU A 225 -8.75 105.26 12.57
CA LEU A 225 -8.94 106.24 11.50
C LEU A 225 -9.84 107.40 11.93
N LEU A 226 -10.91 107.13 12.67
CA LEU A 226 -11.78 108.18 13.22
C LEU A 226 -11.05 109.04 14.25
N GLN A 227 -10.17 108.45 15.07
CA GLN A 227 -9.32 109.20 16.00
C GLN A 227 -8.31 110.08 15.25
N GLU A 228 -7.70 109.56 14.18
CA GLU A 228 -6.79 110.31 13.30
C GLU A 228 -7.54 111.44 12.59
N ASN A 229 -8.68 111.18 11.94
CA ASN A 229 -9.52 112.17 11.30
C ASN A 229 -9.99 113.25 12.28
N LEU A 230 -10.34 112.90 13.53
CA LEU A 230 -10.72 113.89 14.55
C LEU A 230 -9.52 114.76 14.95
N ALA A 231 -8.33 114.17 15.05
CA ALA A 231 -7.09 114.91 15.32
C ALA A 231 -6.74 115.84 14.15
N GLU A 232 -6.88 115.37 12.91
CA GLU A 232 -6.73 116.17 11.70
C GLU A 232 -7.77 117.29 11.63
N GLU A 233 -9.06 117.02 11.89
CA GLU A 233 -10.11 118.05 11.93
C GLU A 233 -9.85 119.09 13.02
N GLN A 234 -9.36 118.67 14.20
CA GLN A 234 -8.95 119.59 15.25
C GLN A 234 -7.73 120.43 14.83
N ALA A 235 -6.76 119.83 14.13
CA ALA A 235 -5.61 120.52 13.58
C ALA A 235 -6.03 121.50 12.48
N GLU A 236 -6.87 121.09 11.54
CA GLU A 236 -7.47 121.94 10.51
C GLU A 236 -8.31 123.05 11.12
N LYS A 237 -9.09 122.80 12.16
CA LYS A 237 -9.88 123.85 12.82
C LYS A 237 -9.00 124.86 13.54
N ASN A 238 -7.90 124.42 14.15
CA ASN A 238 -6.90 125.30 14.72
C ASN A 238 -6.17 126.09 13.62
N GLN A 239 -5.84 125.44 12.50
CA GLN A 239 -5.24 126.05 11.34
C GLN A 239 -6.19 127.03 10.67
N LEU A 240 -7.47 126.73 10.49
CA LEU A 240 -8.52 127.62 10.03
C LEU A 240 -8.74 128.78 11.00
N ARG A 241 -8.55 128.60 12.31
CA ARG A 241 -8.59 129.72 13.26
C ARG A 241 -7.40 130.65 13.06
N LEU A 242 -6.19 130.08 12.92
CA LEU A 242 -4.96 130.82 12.59
C LEU A 242 -5.03 131.45 11.19
N GLU A 243 -5.63 130.78 10.22
CA GLU A 243 -5.87 131.26 8.87
C GLU A 243 -6.99 132.28 8.84
N LYS A 244 -8.00 132.22 9.71
CA LYS A 244 -9.03 133.26 9.83
C LYS A 244 -8.45 134.52 10.50
N GLU A 245 -7.54 134.36 11.46
CA GLU A 245 -6.69 135.45 11.96
C GLU A 245 -5.77 136.00 10.85
N ALA A 246 -5.16 135.13 10.05
CA ALA A 246 -4.34 135.52 8.91
C ALA A 246 -5.15 136.04 7.71
N ALA A 247 -6.42 135.66 7.53
CA ALA A 247 -7.33 136.05 6.46
C ALA A 247 -8.03 137.37 6.80
N PHE A 248 -8.19 137.71 8.08
CA PHE A 248 -8.40 139.11 8.47
C PHE A 248 -7.20 139.99 8.08
N ALA A 249 -5.99 139.43 7.97
CA ALA A 249 -4.79 140.14 7.49
C ALA A 249 -4.49 139.95 5.97
N ARG A 250 -5.09 138.95 5.30
CA ARG A 250 -4.90 138.63 3.86
C ARG A 250 -6.13 138.88 2.98
N ALA A 251 -7.25 139.35 3.53
CA ALA A 251 -8.35 139.98 2.79
C ALA A 251 -7.99 141.38 2.24
N GLU A 252 -6.72 141.80 2.35
CA GLU A 252 -6.12 142.96 1.67
C GLU A 252 -5.25 142.58 0.45
N ALA A 253 -5.11 141.30 0.08
CA ALA A 253 -4.28 140.90 -1.05
C ALA A 253 -4.73 139.61 -1.78
N LEU A 254 -5.67 139.83 -2.71
CA LEU A 254 -5.84 139.21 -4.04
C LEU A 254 -5.38 137.75 -4.33
N GLY A 255 -6.40 136.93 -4.66
CA GLY A 255 -6.53 135.90 -5.70
C GLY A 255 -5.34 135.27 -6.45
N ARG A 256 -5.34 133.91 -6.53
CA ARG A 256 -5.52 133.08 -7.76
C ARG A 256 -5.14 131.59 -7.55
N ASN A 257 -6.05 130.69 -7.95
CA ASN A 257 -5.92 129.33 -8.57
C ASN A 257 -5.06 128.23 -7.89
N VAL A 258 -5.23 126.89 -8.07
CA VAL A 258 -6.27 125.86 -8.39
C VAL A 258 -5.48 124.57 -8.76
N SER A 259 -5.95 123.37 -8.31
CA SER A 259 -5.69 121.97 -8.80
C SER A 259 -4.30 121.33 -8.61
N GLU A 260 -4.03 120.00 -8.50
CA GLU A 260 -4.72 118.67 -8.51
C GLU A 260 -3.65 117.61 -8.08
N LEU A 261 -3.92 116.57 -7.26
CA LEU A 261 -4.31 115.16 -7.54
C LEU A 261 -3.27 114.22 -8.23
N GLY A 262 -3.15 112.96 -7.77
CA GLY A 262 -2.56 111.85 -8.56
C GLY A 262 -2.16 110.55 -7.80
N GLN A 263 -2.85 109.43 -8.11
CA GLN A 263 -2.75 108.05 -7.57
C GLN A 263 -1.77 107.11 -8.31
N ASN A 264 -1.59 105.87 -7.77
CA ASN A 264 -1.60 104.51 -8.41
C ASN A 264 -0.40 103.60 -8.02
N VAL A 265 -0.38 102.24 -8.02
CA VAL A 265 -1.26 101.03 -8.03
C VAL A 265 -0.36 99.80 -8.37
N SER A 266 -0.66 98.60 -7.79
CA SER A 266 -0.42 97.17 -8.24
C SER A 266 1.02 96.67 -8.60
N GLU A 267 1.42 95.37 -8.70
CA GLU A 267 0.72 94.07 -8.95
C GLU A 267 1.67 92.81 -8.89
N LEU A 268 1.10 91.59 -8.68
CA LEU A 268 1.38 90.17 -9.15
C LEU A 268 2.82 89.51 -9.12
N GLY A 269 3.07 88.17 -9.18
CA GLY A 269 2.32 86.93 -9.52
C GLY A 269 3.22 85.63 -9.50
N GLU A 270 2.64 84.45 -9.82
CA GLU A 270 3.05 83.01 -9.61
C GLU A 270 4.01 82.29 -10.62
N GLY A 271 4.40 81.01 -10.35
CA GLY A 271 4.88 80.02 -11.37
C GLY A 271 5.27 78.56 -10.94
N VAL A 272 4.41 77.56 -11.26
CA VAL A 272 4.49 76.22 -11.94
C VAL A 272 5.68 75.17 -11.88
N SER A 273 5.32 73.91 -11.50
CA SER A 273 5.60 72.47 -11.91
C SER A 273 6.92 71.84 -12.45
N SER A 274 7.16 70.52 -12.13
CA SER A 274 7.19 69.34 -13.07
C SER A 274 7.97 68.08 -12.55
N ILE A 275 7.55 66.83 -12.88
CA ILE A 275 8.34 65.65 -13.39
C ILE A 275 7.52 64.33 -13.46
N ALA A 276 7.75 63.52 -14.50
CA ALA A 276 7.26 62.13 -14.69
C ALA A 276 8.23 61.23 -15.50
N SER A 277 8.49 59.98 -15.05
CA SER A 277 8.76 58.77 -15.88
C SER A 277 9.14 57.50 -15.06
N THR A 278 8.21 56.54 -14.84
CA THR A 278 8.41 55.07 -14.58
C THR A 278 7.05 54.35 -14.42
N SER A 279 6.43 53.77 -15.47
CA SER A 279 5.09 53.13 -15.31
C SER A 279 4.76 51.83 -16.10
N GLU A 280 5.49 51.39 -17.13
CA GLU A 280 5.00 50.28 -17.97
C GLU A 280 5.41 48.86 -17.53
N ALA A 281 6.59 48.67 -16.92
CA ALA A 281 6.99 47.36 -16.38
C ALA A 281 6.25 47.00 -15.08
N ILE A 282 5.80 48.03 -14.35
CA ILE A 282 5.12 47.89 -13.05
C ILE A 282 3.63 47.54 -13.25
N GLN A 283 2.98 48.01 -14.31
CA GLN A 283 1.56 47.73 -14.55
C GLN A 283 1.26 46.28 -14.94
N LYS A 284 2.17 45.57 -15.64
CA LYS A 284 1.98 44.14 -15.96
C LYS A 284 2.15 43.23 -14.74
N GLU A 285 3.12 43.53 -13.87
CA GLU A 285 3.32 42.75 -12.63
C GLU A 285 2.18 42.99 -11.61
N ILE A 286 1.58 44.19 -11.59
CA ILE A 286 0.43 44.52 -10.73
C ILE A 286 -0.87 43.81 -11.16
N ILE A 287 -1.06 43.51 -12.45
CA ILE A 287 -2.28 42.84 -12.94
C ILE A 287 -2.18 41.32 -12.73
N GLU A 288 -1.02 40.70 -12.96
CA GLU A 288 -0.80 39.27 -12.71
C GLU A 288 -0.72 38.89 -11.22
N ALA A 289 -0.51 39.88 -10.34
CA ALA A 289 -0.47 39.71 -8.88
C ALA A 289 -1.85 39.86 -8.19
N ARG A 290 -2.95 40.12 -8.91
CA ARG A 290 -4.26 40.27 -8.27
C ARG A 290 -4.72 38.90 -7.72
N PRO A 291 -4.90 38.78 -6.39
CA PRO A 291 -5.43 37.56 -5.81
C PRO A 291 -6.89 37.39 -6.23
N GLN A 292 -7.26 36.17 -6.63
CA GLN A 292 -8.63 35.73 -6.82
C GLN A 292 -9.18 35.15 -5.52
N THR A 293 -10.50 35.17 -5.38
CA THR A 293 -11.14 34.51 -4.23
C THR A 293 -11.07 32.99 -4.39
N MET A 294 -11.10 32.23 -3.29
CA MET A 294 -11.07 30.76 -3.39
C MET A 294 -12.26 30.21 -4.16
N SER A 295 -13.44 30.81 -3.96
CA SER A 295 -14.66 30.43 -4.66
C SER A 295 -14.53 30.66 -6.16
N GLU A 296 -13.91 31.75 -6.62
CA GLU A 296 -13.62 31.97 -8.04
C GLU A 296 -12.70 30.88 -8.61
N ILE A 297 -11.62 30.54 -7.91
CA ILE A 297 -10.68 29.48 -8.33
C ILE A 297 -11.42 28.13 -8.42
N PHE A 298 -12.26 27.84 -7.43
CA PHE A 298 -13.02 26.61 -7.37
C PHE A 298 -14.10 26.51 -8.46
N THR A 299 -14.89 27.56 -8.67
CA THR A 299 -15.87 27.62 -9.77
C THR A 299 -15.18 27.46 -11.12
N ARG A 300 -14.09 28.19 -11.35
CA ARG A 300 -13.27 28.05 -12.56
C ARG A 300 -12.75 26.62 -12.72
N PHE A 301 -12.32 25.98 -11.63
CA PHE A 301 -11.89 24.58 -11.66
C PHE A 301 -13.03 23.64 -12.06
N GLN A 302 -14.23 23.80 -11.49
CA GLN A 302 -15.41 22.98 -11.79
C GLN A 302 -15.88 23.15 -13.25
N ASP A 303 -15.85 24.38 -13.77
CA ASP A 303 -16.29 24.68 -15.14
C ASP A 303 -15.30 24.17 -16.21
N ASN A 304 -14.04 23.95 -15.83
CA ASN A 304 -12.95 23.62 -16.75
C ASN A 304 -12.39 22.21 -16.57
N ARG A 305 -13.28 21.23 -16.33
CA ARG A 305 -12.90 19.81 -16.16
C ARG A 305 -12.79 19.06 -17.48
N ALA A 306 -11.76 18.22 -17.54
CA ALA A 306 -11.56 17.20 -18.56
C ALA A 306 -11.81 15.82 -17.96
N LEU A 307 -12.44 14.91 -18.70
CA LEU A 307 -12.57 13.50 -18.31
C LEU A 307 -11.47 12.67 -18.98
N ILE A 308 -10.81 11.83 -18.19
CA ILE A 308 -9.83 10.84 -18.64
C ILE A 308 -10.39 9.47 -18.32
N GLU A 309 -10.52 8.62 -19.33
CA GLU A 309 -11.02 7.26 -19.17
C GLU A 309 -10.00 6.26 -19.73
N PHE A 310 -9.58 5.33 -18.90
CA PHE A 310 -8.78 4.19 -19.30
C PHE A 310 -9.63 2.93 -19.27
N THR A 311 -9.54 2.12 -20.31
CA THR A 311 -10.07 0.76 -20.33
C THR A 311 -8.90 -0.21 -20.42
N ALA A 312 -8.70 -1.01 -19.38
CA ALA A 312 -7.55 -1.91 -19.28
C ALA A 312 -7.97 -3.37 -19.16
N MET A 313 -7.25 -4.23 -19.87
CA MET A 313 -7.33 -5.67 -19.74
C MET A 313 -6.18 -6.14 -18.85
N GLU A 314 -6.48 -6.69 -17.68
CA GLU A 314 -5.51 -7.10 -16.66
C GLU A 314 -5.54 -8.62 -16.41
N LYS A 315 -4.39 -9.24 -16.18
CA LYS A 315 -4.27 -10.62 -15.66
C LYS A 315 -4.80 -10.70 -14.23
N SER A 316 -5.70 -11.64 -13.95
CA SER A 316 -6.25 -11.93 -12.62
C SER A 316 -5.66 -13.24 -12.04
N LEU A 317 -5.57 -13.32 -10.70
CA LEU A 317 -4.97 -14.47 -9.98
C LEU A 317 -5.80 -15.76 -10.06
N LEU A 318 -7.12 -15.68 -10.30
CA LEU A 318 -8.04 -16.81 -10.10
C LEU A 318 -8.68 -17.38 -11.37
N SER A 319 -8.82 -16.64 -12.48
CA SER A 319 -9.58 -17.17 -13.64
C SER A 319 -9.37 -16.51 -15.01
N GLY A 320 -8.27 -15.80 -15.25
CA GLY A 320 -7.93 -15.29 -16.59
C GLY A 320 -7.81 -13.77 -16.69
N GLN A 321 -8.33 -13.17 -17.77
CA GLN A 321 -8.19 -11.74 -18.09
C GLN A 321 -9.44 -10.98 -17.61
N THR A 322 -9.25 -9.82 -17.00
CA THR A 322 -10.34 -8.96 -16.49
C THR A 322 -10.31 -7.60 -17.16
N LEU A 323 -11.46 -7.14 -17.64
CA LEU A 323 -11.61 -5.79 -18.18
C LEU A 323 -11.99 -4.84 -17.04
N LYS A 324 -11.25 -3.75 -16.88
CA LYS A 324 -11.49 -2.72 -15.87
C LYS A 324 -11.50 -1.34 -16.50
N THR A 325 -12.42 -0.51 -16.05
CA THR A 325 -12.47 0.91 -16.43
C THR A 325 -11.97 1.75 -15.27
N TYR A 326 -11.09 2.70 -15.56
CA TYR A 326 -10.57 3.68 -14.64
C TYR A 326 -10.95 5.06 -15.14
N THR A 327 -11.60 5.85 -14.30
CA THR A 327 -12.05 7.18 -14.65
C THR A 327 -11.40 8.18 -13.72
N SER A 328 -10.81 9.22 -14.30
CA SER A 328 -10.22 10.33 -13.57
C SER A 328 -10.63 11.64 -14.23
N LYS A 329 -10.75 12.69 -13.43
CA LYS A 329 -10.99 14.04 -13.94
C LYS A 329 -9.70 14.86 -13.83
N SER A 330 -9.52 15.82 -14.73
CA SER A 330 -8.34 16.69 -14.79
C SER A 330 -8.74 18.11 -15.18
N ILE A 331 -7.76 18.99 -15.32
CA ILE A 331 -7.88 20.35 -15.83
C ILE A 331 -6.83 20.58 -16.93
N LEU A 332 -7.04 21.60 -17.76
CA LEU A 332 -6.10 21.96 -18.82
C LEU A 332 -4.98 22.80 -18.23
N ILE A 333 -3.76 22.27 -18.20
CA ILE A 333 -2.59 22.95 -17.66
C ILE A 333 -1.69 23.38 -18.80
N MET A 334 -1.37 24.67 -18.84
CA MET A 334 -0.49 25.24 -19.86
C MET A 334 0.92 25.42 -19.32
N ASP A 335 1.90 24.89 -20.04
CA ASP A 335 3.33 25.08 -19.74
C ASP A 335 3.83 26.46 -20.22
N THR A 336 5.08 26.77 -19.92
CA THR A 336 5.73 28.04 -20.29
C THR A 336 5.94 28.22 -21.79
N ARG A 337 5.82 27.14 -22.59
CA ARG A 337 5.94 27.15 -24.05
C ARG A 337 4.57 27.25 -24.73
N GLY A 338 3.48 27.28 -23.97
CA GLY A 338 2.12 27.31 -24.47
C GLY A 338 1.60 25.96 -24.96
N ASP A 339 2.22 24.86 -24.54
CA ASP A 339 1.70 23.50 -24.74
C ASP A 339 0.79 23.12 -23.57
N THR A 340 -0.30 22.41 -23.85
CA THR A 340 -1.32 22.08 -22.85
C THR A 340 -1.32 20.60 -22.52
N TYR A 341 -1.49 20.29 -21.25
CA TYR A 341 -1.45 18.95 -20.70
C TYR A 341 -2.63 18.71 -19.77
N LEU A 342 -3.01 17.45 -19.63
CA LEU A 342 -3.82 16.98 -18.50
C LEU A 342 -2.91 16.25 -17.53
N VAL A 343 -3.21 16.33 -16.24
CA VAL A 343 -2.53 15.56 -15.19
C VAL A 343 -3.50 14.70 -14.39
N THR A 344 -3.04 13.53 -13.99
CA THR A 344 -3.78 12.65 -13.08
C THR A 344 -2.81 11.84 -12.24
N HIS A 345 -3.25 11.42 -11.05
CA HIS A 345 -2.45 10.59 -10.18
C HIS A 345 -2.51 9.12 -10.65
N SER A 346 -1.38 8.42 -10.70
CA SER A 346 -1.28 7.05 -11.25
C SER A 346 -2.16 6.03 -10.53
N LYS A 347 -2.49 6.27 -9.25
CA LYS A 347 -3.47 5.47 -8.47
C LYS A 347 -4.82 5.35 -9.18
N ASP A 348 -5.26 6.41 -9.87
CA ASP A 348 -6.57 6.52 -10.53
C ASP A 348 -6.50 6.00 -11.97
N THR A 349 -5.44 5.28 -12.30
CA THR A 349 -5.16 4.73 -13.63
C THR A 349 -4.78 3.25 -13.52
N PRO A 350 -4.78 2.50 -14.64
CA PRO A 350 -4.26 1.13 -14.66
C PRO A 350 -2.78 1.03 -14.26
N PHE A 351 -2.04 2.15 -14.30
CA PHE A 351 -0.59 2.24 -14.09
C PHE A 351 -0.18 2.48 -12.64
N SER A 352 -1.08 2.23 -11.67
CA SER A 352 -0.78 2.40 -10.25
C SER A 352 0.51 1.70 -9.83
N LEU A 353 1.43 2.46 -9.24
CA LEU A 353 2.75 1.99 -8.82
C LEU A 353 2.72 1.14 -7.53
N SER A 354 1.59 1.12 -6.81
CA SER A 354 1.45 0.32 -5.58
C SER A 354 1.12 -1.15 -5.84
N LYS A 355 0.52 -1.50 -7.00
CA LYS A 355 0.14 -2.87 -7.35
C LYS A 355 1.11 -3.52 -8.35
N LYS A 356 1.15 -4.85 -8.43
CA LYS A 356 1.91 -5.54 -9.50
C LYS A 356 1.22 -5.28 -10.86
N SER A 357 2.01 -5.02 -11.90
CA SER A 357 1.47 -4.77 -13.24
C SER A 357 1.16 -6.08 -13.95
N GLY A 358 -0.11 -6.31 -14.26
CA GLY A 358 -0.59 -7.43 -15.08
C GLY A 358 -1.26 -6.97 -16.36
N LEU A 359 -0.87 -5.81 -16.91
CA LEU A 359 -1.54 -5.17 -18.04
C LEU A 359 -1.31 -5.93 -19.35
N ILE A 360 -2.37 -6.15 -20.12
CA ILE A 360 -2.39 -6.85 -21.41
C ILE A 360 -2.72 -5.86 -22.54
N ALA A 361 -3.70 -4.99 -22.30
CA ALA A 361 -4.07 -3.92 -23.22
C ALA A 361 -4.57 -2.72 -22.40
N VAL A 362 -4.36 -1.51 -22.88
CA VAL A 362 -4.90 -0.28 -22.28
C VAL A 362 -5.33 0.67 -23.39
N ASP A 363 -6.62 0.97 -23.46
CA ASP A 363 -7.16 2.07 -24.24
C ASP A 363 -7.31 3.31 -23.39
N LEU A 364 -7.03 4.49 -23.98
CA LEU A 364 -7.15 5.78 -23.31
C LEU A 364 -8.00 6.73 -24.17
N LYS A 365 -9.05 7.27 -23.56
CA LYS A 365 -9.92 8.28 -24.15
C LYS A 365 -9.94 9.52 -23.27
N VAL A 366 -9.95 10.68 -23.91
CA VAL A 366 -10.10 11.97 -23.24
C VAL A 366 -11.36 12.65 -23.77
N THR A 367 -12.17 13.17 -22.86
CA THR A 367 -13.34 14.00 -23.16
C THR A 367 -13.07 15.44 -22.72
N LEU A 368 -13.09 16.37 -23.67
CA LEU A 368 -12.98 17.82 -23.46
C LEU A 368 -14.27 18.49 -23.94
N GLY A 369 -15.07 18.99 -23.01
CA GLY A 369 -16.41 19.50 -23.30
C GLY A 369 -17.26 18.44 -24.00
N LYS A 370 -17.71 18.72 -25.22
CA LYS A 370 -18.54 17.79 -26.03
C LYS A 370 -17.73 16.85 -26.94
N ARG A 371 -16.40 16.93 -26.92
CA ARG A 371 -15.53 16.16 -27.82
C ARG A 371 -14.84 15.04 -27.07
N GLN A 372 -14.89 13.83 -27.62
CA GLN A 372 -14.14 12.69 -27.12
C GLN A 372 -13.17 12.20 -28.20
N PHE A 373 -11.93 11.89 -27.82
CA PHE A 373 -10.91 11.41 -28.75
C PHE A 373 -9.96 10.42 -28.07
N PRO A 374 -9.42 9.44 -28.82
CA PRO A 374 -8.42 8.54 -28.29
C PRO A 374 -7.07 9.25 -28.12
N VAL A 375 -6.31 8.83 -27.12
CA VAL A 375 -4.93 9.25 -26.90
C VAL A 375 -4.05 8.00 -26.89
N ASN A 376 -2.93 8.06 -27.60
CA ASN A 376 -2.09 6.89 -27.87
C ASN A 376 -0.86 6.79 -26.96
N GLN A 377 -0.69 7.72 -26.01
CA GLN A 377 0.41 7.66 -25.06
C GLN A 377 0.08 8.40 -23.76
N VAL A 378 0.69 7.95 -22.67
CA VAL A 378 0.71 8.63 -21.37
C VAL A 378 2.15 8.79 -20.89
N GLY A 379 2.50 9.98 -20.45
CA GLY A 379 3.79 10.29 -19.84
C GLY A 379 3.73 10.21 -18.33
N PHE A 380 4.86 9.89 -17.69
CA PHE A 380 5.02 9.94 -16.24
C PHE A 380 6.03 11.02 -15.90
N LEU A 381 5.69 11.91 -14.97
CA LEU A 381 6.50 13.07 -14.66
C LEU A 381 7.89 12.65 -14.17
N ALA A 382 8.91 13.39 -14.57
CA ALA A 382 10.28 13.16 -14.11
C ALA A 382 10.39 13.44 -12.61
N THR A 383 9.87 14.59 -12.18
CA THR A 383 9.90 15.02 -10.78
C THR A 383 9.31 13.98 -9.83
N ASP A 384 8.12 13.47 -10.13
CA ASP A 384 7.49 12.37 -9.38
C ASP A 384 6.75 11.41 -10.34
N PRO A 385 7.16 10.14 -10.44
CA PRO A 385 6.56 9.18 -11.37
C PRO A 385 5.12 8.78 -10.98
N ARG A 386 4.60 9.21 -9.82
CA ARG A 386 3.19 9.04 -9.45
C ARG A 386 2.26 9.95 -10.22
N ILE A 387 2.75 11.04 -10.82
CA ILE A 387 1.95 11.94 -11.63
C ILE A 387 2.06 11.55 -13.11
N CYS A 388 0.92 11.19 -13.69
CA CYS A 388 0.77 10.95 -15.11
C CYS A 388 0.38 12.25 -15.80
N PHE A 389 0.90 12.49 -17.01
CA PHE A 389 0.49 13.60 -17.85
C PHE A 389 0.19 13.17 -19.27
N ILE A 390 -0.77 13.86 -19.90
CA ILE A 390 -1.24 13.60 -21.25
C ILE A 390 -1.12 14.89 -22.07
N PRO A 391 -0.27 14.93 -23.11
CA PRO A 391 -0.17 16.09 -23.99
C PRO A 391 -1.42 16.24 -24.85
N LEU A 392 -1.95 17.46 -24.94
CA LEU A 392 -3.13 17.77 -25.73
C LEU A 392 -2.77 18.53 -27.02
N PRO A 393 -3.36 18.18 -28.18
CA PRO A 393 -3.18 18.95 -29.39
C PRO A 393 -3.81 20.34 -29.28
N LYS A 394 -3.06 21.41 -29.62
CA LYS A 394 -3.52 22.82 -29.56
C LYS A 394 -4.87 23.05 -30.24
N ARG A 395 -5.11 22.41 -31.39
CA ARG A 395 -6.38 22.50 -32.13
C ARG A 395 -7.60 22.00 -31.34
N ILE A 396 -7.42 21.00 -30.48
CA ILE A 396 -8.50 20.42 -29.69
C ILE A 396 -8.77 21.31 -28.47
N VAL A 397 -7.72 21.83 -27.84
CA VAL A 397 -7.81 22.79 -26.74
C VAL A 397 -8.52 24.07 -27.17
N ALA A 398 -8.09 24.70 -28.27
CA ALA A 398 -8.74 25.92 -28.77
C ALA A 398 -10.22 25.70 -29.13
N ALA A 399 -10.59 24.49 -29.54
CA ALA A 399 -11.97 24.15 -29.92
C ALA A 399 -12.84 23.67 -28.74
N SER A 400 -12.27 23.44 -27.55
CA SER A 400 -13.04 22.97 -26.38
C SER A 400 -13.81 24.11 -25.71
N GLY A 401 -13.34 25.36 -25.84
CA GLY A 401 -13.86 26.51 -25.11
C GLY A 401 -13.55 26.50 -23.61
N LEU A 402 -12.72 25.56 -23.16
CA LEU A 402 -12.28 25.46 -21.77
C LEU A 402 -11.06 26.38 -21.54
N GLU A 403 -11.02 26.99 -20.37
CA GLU A 403 -9.91 27.80 -19.92
C GLU A 403 -8.73 26.94 -19.45
N THR A 404 -7.53 27.51 -19.55
CA THR A 404 -6.28 26.87 -19.11
C THR A 404 -5.76 27.47 -17.81
N PHE A 405 -5.16 26.62 -16.98
CA PHE A 405 -4.42 27.01 -15.79
C PHE A 405 -2.92 27.05 -16.11
N GLU A 406 -2.28 28.20 -15.93
CA GLU A 406 -0.84 28.32 -16.15
C GLU A 406 -0.05 27.75 -14.98
N LEU A 407 1.15 27.22 -15.24
CA LEU A 407 2.06 26.79 -14.18
C LEU A 407 2.49 27.96 -13.28
N ALA A 408 2.59 27.70 -11.98
CA ALA A 408 3.18 28.60 -11.00
C ALA A 408 4.68 28.32 -10.90
N LEU A 409 5.50 29.14 -11.56
CA LEU A 409 6.96 28.94 -11.58
C LEU A 409 7.66 29.23 -10.24
N GLN A 410 7.08 30.14 -9.46
CA GLN A 410 7.57 30.55 -8.15
C GLN A 410 6.41 30.56 -7.15
N PRO A 411 5.88 29.39 -6.76
CA PRO A 411 4.74 29.30 -5.86
C PRO A 411 5.03 29.97 -4.51
N GLU A 412 6.28 29.94 -4.03
CA GLU A 412 6.74 30.55 -2.77
C GLU A 412 6.60 32.08 -2.70
N ARG A 413 6.26 32.76 -3.79
CA ARG A 413 5.83 34.18 -3.71
C ARG A 413 4.56 34.34 -2.88
N TRP A 414 3.82 33.26 -2.68
CA TRP A 414 2.63 33.19 -1.84
C TRP A 414 2.93 32.38 -0.58
N GLU A 415 2.43 32.86 0.56
CA GLU A 415 2.55 32.17 1.85
C GLU A 415 1.54 31.01 2.00
N GLU A 416 0.49 31.02 1.17
CA GLU A 416 -0.62 30.06 1.21
C GLU A 416 -0.99 29.57 -0.19
N ALA A 417 -1.39 28.31 -0.28
CA ALA A 417 -1.97 27.69 -1.46
C ALA A 417 -3.47 27.46 -1.27
N VAL A 418 -4.21 27.55 -2.37
CA VAL A 418 -5.59 27.08 -2.46
C VAL A 418 -5.54 25.62 -2.91
N LEU A 419 -6.00 24.71 -2.05
CA LEU A 419 -6.12 23.31 -2.39
C LEU A 419 -7.56 23.01 -2.81
N VAL A 420 -7.71 22.28 -3.90
CA VAL A 420 -8.99 21.85 -4.46
C VAL A 420 -9.02 20.34 -4.54
N LYS A 421 -10.09 19.74 -4.00
CA LYS A 421 -10.31 18.30 -4.07
C LYS A 421 -10.51 17.84 -5.51
N ASN A 422 -9.87 16.75 -5.90
CA ASN A 422 -9.98 16.24 -7.26
C ASN A 422 -11.42 15.83 -7.63
N ASP A 423 -12.20 15.37 -6.65
CA ASP A 423 -13.59 14.95 -6.77
C ASP A 423 -14.61 16.10 -6.71
N GLU A 424 -14.14 17.36 -6.63
CA GLU A 424 -14.98 18.58 -6.53
C GLU A 424 -15.79 18.68 -5.24
N SER A 425 -15.50 17.88 -4.21
CA SER A 425 -16.26 17.91 -2.96
C SER A 425 -16.01 19.17 -2.13
N ASN A 426 -14.77 19.67 -2.11
CA ASN A 426 -14.39 20.80 -1.28
C ASN A 426 -13.13 21.54 -1.79
N PHE A 427 -12.87 22.72 -1.23
CA PHE A 427 -11.65 23.51 -1.42
C PHE A 427 -11.26 24.21 -0.11
N GLY A 428 -9.99 24.58 0.05
CA GLY A 428 -9.51 25.22 1.27
C GLY A 428 -8.17 25.92 1.09
N ARG A 429 -7.72 26.64 2.11
CA ARG A 429 -6.37 27.22 2.16
C ARG A 429 -5.46 26.37 3.02
N THR A 430 -4.20 26.31 2.64
CA THR A 430 -3.15 25.74 3.46
C THR A 430 -1.93 26.64 3.34
N GLU A 431 -1.24 26.87 4.46
CA GLU A 431 0.14 27.32 4.40
C GLU A 431 1.01 26.20 3.83
N PHE A 432 2.12 26.56 3.21
CA PHE A 432 3.09 25.60 2.73
C PHE A 432 4.51 26.13 2.83
N ARG A 433 5.46 25.21 2.89
CA ARG A 433 6.89 25.50 2.82
C ARG A 433 7.56 24.59 1.82
N ARG A 434 8.62 25.06 1.18
CA ARG A 434 9.44 24.21 0.33
C ARG A 434 10.11 23.13 1.18
N LEU A 435 10.06 21.89 0.72
CA LEU A 435 10.67 20.78 1.44
C LEU A 435 12.20 20.95 1.43
N THR A 436 12.84 20.84 2.60
CA THR A 436 14.29 21.02 2.73
C THR A 436 15.08 19.89 2.06
N SER A 437 14.52 18.68 2.00
CA SER A 437 15.15 17.52 1.38
C SER A 437 15.00 17.48 -0.16
N SER A 438 14.10 18.28 -0.74
CA SER A 438 14.01 18.45 -2.20
C SER A 438 13.29 19.74 -2.58
N PRO A 439 13.85 20.55 -3.51
CA PRO A 439 13.18 21.75 -4.00
C PRO A 439 11.90 21.42 -4.79
N ASP A 440 11.75 20.20 -5.27
CA ASP A 440 10.65 19.82 -6.16
C ASP A 440 9.31 19.56 -5.44
N PHE A 441 9.30 19.64 -4.11
CA PHE A 441 8.13 19.37 -3.29
C PHE A 441 7.83 20.53 -2.36
N LEU A 442 6.53 20.79 -2.17
CA LEU A 442 6.02 21.64 -1.11
C LEU A 442 5.43 20.74 -0.02
N LYS A 443 5.83 21.02 1.21
CA LYS A 443 5.19 20.48 2.40
C LYS A 443 4.04 21.42 2.78
N MET A 444 2.85 20.87 2.75
CA MET A 444 1.62 21.53 3.20
C MET A 444 1.62 21.52 4.72
N ASP A 445 1.63 22.70 5.32
CA ASP A 445 1.54 22.85 6.76
C ASP A 445 0.09 22.64 7.17
N ARG A 446 -0.15 21.57 7.93
CA ARG A 446 -1.44 21.36 8.57
C ARG A 446 -1.45 22.22 9.83
N PRO A 447 -2.45 23.11 10.01
CA PRO A 447 -2.57 23.84 11.27
C PRO A 447 -2.63 22.83 12.42
N ALA A 448 -1.68 22.94 13.34
CA ALA A 448 -1.64 22.10 14.52
C ALA A 448 -2.77 22.55 15.45
N LEU A 449 -3.80 21.71 15.59
CA LEU A 449 -4.87 21.78 16.58
C LEU A 449 -5.81 23.00 16.51
N GLY A 450 -7.01 22.78 15.97
CA GLY A 450 -8.17 23.63 16.16
C GLY A 450 -9.31 23.24 15.23
N GLN A 451 -10.40 22.71 15.78
CA GLN A 451 -11.63 22.22 15.13
C GLN A 451 -12.43 23.26 14.32
N LEU A 452 -11.80 24.36 13.87
CA LEU A 452 -12.45 25.44 13.10
C LEU A 452 -12.14 25.40 11.60
N PHE A 453 -11.28 24.48 11.14
CA PHE A 453 -10.93 24.30 9.72
C PHE A 453 -10.83 22.83 9.28
N ALA A 454 -11.45 21.90 10.05
CA ALA A 454 -11.32 20.45 9.86
C ALA A 454 -11.91 19.90 8.53
N ASP A 455 -12.64 20.72 7.76
CA ASP A 455 -13.31 20.28 6.53
C ASP A 455 -12.38 20.11 5.32
N PHE A 456 -11.11 20.53 5.41
CA PHE A 456 -10.13 20.32 4.34
C PHE A 456 -9.05 19.31 4.73
N ALA A 457 -9.44 18.05 4.90
CA ALA A 457 -8.48 16.94 5.06
C ALA A 457 -7.78 16.63 3.74
N SER A 458 -6.72 17.36 3.38
CA SER A 458 -5.92 17.15 2.16
C SER A 458 -5.66 15.67 1.85
N SER A 459 -5.88 15.28 0.60
CA SER A 459 -5.78 13.90 0.12
C SER A 459 -4.91 13.79 -1.12
N ARG A 460 -4.39 12.57 -1.33
CA ARG A 460 -3.63 12.22 -2.51
C ARG A 460 -4.47 12.43 -3.78
N GLY A 461 -3.92 13.18 -4.73
CA GLY A 461 -4.56 13.53 -6.00
C GLY A 461 -5.21 14.91 -6.00
N ASP A 462 -5.31 15.59 -4.85
CA ASP A 462 -5.81 16.96 -4.77
C ASP A 462 -4.88 17.91 -5.53
N LEU A 463 -5.43 19.03 -6.02
CA LEU A 463 -4.72 19.99 -6.84
C LEU A 463 -4.41 21.25 -6.03
N ALA A 464 -3.19 21.76 -6.17
CA ALA A 464 -2.73 22.96 -5.49
C ALA A 464 -2.62 24.14 -6.46
N PHE A 465 -3.10 25.30 -6.04
CA PHE A 465 -3.08 26.55 -6.79
C PHE A 465 -2.54 27.69 -5.94
N THR A 466 -1.94 28.69 -6.58
CA THR A 466 -1.64 29.98 -5.95
C THR A 466 -2.90 30.85 -5.84
N LYS A 467 -2.86 31.93 -5.06
CA LYS A 467 -4.00 32.86 -4.92
C LYS A 467 -4.43 33.54 -6.22
N ASN A 468 -3.56 33.60 -7.23
CA ASN A 468 -3.89 34.10 -8.58
C ASN A 468 -4.26 32.97 -9.56
N ALA A 469 -4.74 31.82 -9.07
CA ALA A 469 -5.21 30.69 -9.87
C ALA A 469 -4.18 30.05 -10.81
N ARG A 470 -2.88 30.16 -10.50
CA ARG A 470 -1.85 29.41 -11.22
C ARG A 470 -1.71 28.03 -10.59
N PHE A 471 -1.57 27.02 -11.44
CA PHE A 471 -1.44 25.64 -11.01
C PHE A 471 -0.04 25.38 -10.47
N VAL A 472 0.04 24.93 -9.22
CA VAL A 472 1.30 24.59 -8.56
C VAL A 472 1.64 23.14 -8.79
N GLY A 473 0.69 22.25 -8.55
CA GLY A 473 1.03 20.86 -8.27
C GLY A 473 -0.13 19.94 -7.99
N VAL A 474 0.19 18.64 -7.96
CA VAL A 474 -0.72 17.60 -7.47
C VAL A 474 -0.18 17.05 -6.14
N LEU A 475 -1.06 16.80 -5.19
CA LEU A 475 -0.72 16.15 -3.94
C LEU A 475 -0.39 14.67 -4.18
N THR A 476 0.82 14.26 -3.81
CA THR A 476 1.31 12.88 -3.91
C THR A 476 0.91 12.04 -2.70
N ASP A 477 0.69 12.71 -1.57
CA ASP A 477 0.12 12.18 -0.35
C ASP A 477 -0.77 13.25 0.32
N SER A 478 -1.01 13.15 1.62
CA SER A 478 -1.86 14.10 2.35
C SER A 478 -1.13 15.36 2.85
N ARG A 479 0.18 15.45 2.68
CA ARG A 479 1.07 16.49 3.22
C ARG A 479 2.02 17.07 2.18
N HIS A 480 2.25 16.42 1.05
CA HIS A 480 3.21 16.86 0.05
C HIS A 480 2.54 17.04 -1.31
N ALA A 481 2.85 18.16 -1.96
CA ALA A 481 2.56 18.37 -3.36
C ALA A 481 3.85 18.47 -4.16
N VAL A 482 3.86 17.84 -5.33
CA VAL A 482 4.95 18.01 -6.30
C VAL A 482 4.75 19.32 -7.04
N VAL A 483 5.80 20.14 -7.13
CA VAL A 483 5.79 21.39 -7.89
C VAL A 483 6.03 21.07 -9.37
N LEU A 484 5.08 21.42 -10.22
CA LEU A 484 5.23 21.26 -11.67
C LEU A 484 5.81 22.54 -12.26
N SER A 485 7.06 22.48 -12.71
CA SER A 485 7.72 23.53 -13.48
C SER A 485 7.71 23.24 -14.98
N ASP A 486 7.68 21.95 -15.36
CA ASP A 486 7.60 21.48 -16.73
C ASP A 486 6.94 20.08 -16.82
N PHE A 487 6.84 19.57 -18.04
CA PHE A 487 6.29 18.24 -18.33
C PHE A 487 7.34 17.33 -18.98
N LEU A 488 8.42 17.06 -18.23
CA LEU A 488 9.43 16.08 -18.64
C LEU A 488 9.01 14.66 -18.28
N ALA A 489 9.12 13.73 -19.23
CA ALA A 489 8.79 12.32 -19.02
C ALA A 489 9.98 11.54 -18.44
N SER A 490 9.80 10.84 -17.31
CA SER A 490 10.70 9.76 -16.87
C SER A 490 10.39 8.42 -17.53
N GLY A 491 9.19 8.28 -18.07
CA GLY A 491 8.73 7.13 -18.84
C GLY A 491 7.51 7.50 -19.67
N VAL A 492 7.30 6.78 -20.76
CA VAL A 492 6.13 6.92 -21.62
C VAL A 492 5.60 5.53 -21.90
N ILE A 493 4.29 5.34 -21.75
CA ILE A 493 3.60 4.11 -22.12
C ILE A 493 2.68 4.42 -23.29
N GLN A 494 2.86 3.70 -24.39
CA GLN A 494 1.94 3.73 -25.53
C GLN A 494 0.64 3.02 -25.17
N THR A 495 -0.49 3.54 -25.63
CA THR A 495 -1.84 3.02 -25.39
C THR A 495 -2.52 2.64 -26.71
N SER A 496 -3.70 2.01 -26.60
CA SER A 496 -4.51 1.53 -27.71
C SER A 496 -3.73 0.58 -28.63
N GLY A 497 -3.84 0.73 -29.95
CA GLY A 497 -3.23 -0.20 -30.91
C GLY A 497 -1.69 -0.31 -30.87
N SER A 498 -1.01 0.59 -30.15
CA SER A 498 0.45 0.56 -29.98
C SER A 498 0.89 0.08 -28.57
N PHE A 499 -0.03 -0.38 -27.74
CA PHE A 499 0.28 -0.86 -26.39
C PHE A 499 1.14 -2.14 -26.43
N ASN A 500 2.26 -2.14 -25.71
CA ASN A 500 3.13 -3.30 -25.56
C ASN A 500 3.23 -3.72 -24.07
N PRO A 501 2.70 -4.90 -23.67
CA PRO A 501 2.71 -5.38 -22.29
C PRO A 501 4.11 -5.50 -21.67
N ALA A 502 5.10 -5.94 -22.44
CA ALA A 502 6.46 -6.16 -21.94
C ALA A 502 7.14 -4.82 -21.66
N GLN A 503 7.06 -3.87 -22.60
CA GLN A 503 7.61 -2.52 -22.43
C GLN A 503 6.90 -1.75 -21.32
N ALA A 504 5.58 -1.90 -21.19
CA ALA A 504 4.82 -1.29 -20.10
C ALA A 504 5.26 -1.84 -18.73
N THR A 505 5.47 -3.15 -18.63
CA THR A 505 5.94 -3.80 -17.39
C THR A 505 7.34 -3.32 -17.00
N GLU A 506 8.26 -3.26 -17.96
CA GLU A 506 9.63 -2.73 -17.74
C GLU A 506 9.60 -1.25 -17.33
N THR A 507 8.79 -0.44 -18.01
CA THR A 507 8.65 0.98 -17.67
C THR A 507 8.08 1.16 -16.27
N ILE A 508 7.04 0.43 -15.89
CA ILE A 508 6.46 0.48 -14.53
C ILE A 508 7.49 0.05 -13.48
N ALA A 509 8.30 -0.98 -13.74
CA ALA A 509 9.35 -1.42 -12.83
C ALA A 509 10.38 -0.30 -12.60
N ARG A 510 10.88 0.34 -13.67
CA ARG A 510 11.80 1.47 -13.59
C ARG A 510 11.19 2.67 -12.85
N LEU A 511 9.91 2.97 -13.06
CA LEU A 511 9.20 4.03 -12.35
C LEU A 511 9.09 3.75 -10.85
N LYS A 512 8.84 2.50 -10.45
CA LYS A 512 8.86 2.09 -9.02
C LYS A 512 10.22 2.25 -8.40
N ASP A 513 11.29 1.92 -9.11
CA ASP A 513 12.65 2.10 -8.60
C ASP A 513 13.01 3.59 -8.47
N ARG A 514 12.49 4.45 -9.35
CA ARG A 514 12.62 5.90 -9.21
C ARG A 514 11.84 6.42 -8.00
N LEU A 515 10.62 5.93 -7.77
CA LEU A 515 9.81 6.29 -6.60
C LEU A 515 10.54 5.99 -5.28
N ARG A 516 11.20 4.83 -5.19
CA ARG A 516 12.03 4.44 -4.03
C ARG A 516 13.29 5.30 -3.82
N LYS A 517 13.68 6.08 -4.83
CA LYS A 517 14.84 6.98 -4.78
C LYS A 517 14.46 8.43 -4.46
N LEU A 518 13.17 8.75 -4.34
CA LEU A 518 12.73 10.06 -3.84
C LEU A 518 13.16 10.25 -2.38
N PRO A 519 13.21 11.49 -1.86
CA PRO A 519 13.47 11.73 -0.44
C PRO A 519 12.52 10.93 0.45
N SER A 520 13.02 10.41 1.57
CA SER A 520 12.24 9.56 2.49
C SER A 520 10.96 10.21 3.00
N ASP A 521 10.93 11.54 3.09
CA ASP A 521 9.77 12.32 3.54
C ASP A 521 8.56 12.17 2.61
N VAL A 522 8.78 11.89 1.33
CA VAL A 522 7.76 11.89 0.27
C VAL A 522 7.54 10.52 -0.39
N GLN A 523 8.29 9.48 0.01
CA GLN A 523 8.07 8.10 -0.46
C GLN A 523 6.72 7.58 0.02
#